data_AF-A0A1F6KIV5-F1
#
_entry.id   AF-A0A1F6KIV5-F1
#
_cell.length_a   1.000
_cell.length_b   1.000
_cell.length_c   1.000
_cell.angle_alpha   90.00
_cell.angle_beta   90.00
_cell.angle_gamma   90.00
#
_symmetry.space_group_name_H-M   'P 1'
#
loop_
_entity.id
_entity.type
_entity.pdbx_description
1 polymer ?
#
loop_
_entity_poly.entity_id
_entity_poly.type
_entity_poly.pdbx_seq_one_letter_code
_entity_poly.pdbx_strand_id
1 'polypeptide(L)'
;MVPSGIFKLDLSKRQKFVLGVTLLSAGIFLSEFLSGVAVIFVALILSILTVIFLFLALKEDIKDTFFYPIFILPFLFTLSFSLFYPLIPARFLTKIALTSLYAFGVYSLFLTQNILAVSAIRTINLLRSARIVSFVLTIIVLFLLTNIVFSLRLPIYISPILVFTIAFLLNFQSLWFYSLSSESIREIFFFSGLISLCLAELSLILNMWPINASIYSIFLTGIFYAYSGLTHAWLEKRLFRGVLWEYVWVGFLAILILVFFSNWGL
;
A
#
# COMPACT_ATOMS: atom_id res chain seq x y z
N MET A 1 -45.66 0.31 24.75
CA MET A 1 -45.12 -0.98 24.27
C MET A 1 -44.95 -0.92 22.77
N VAL A 2 -43.70 -0.73 22.31
CA VAL A 2 -43.29 -0.98 20.92
C VAL A 2 -41.94 -1.70 21.04
N PRO A 3 -41.80 -2.95 20.54
CA PRO A 3 -40.56 -3.68 20.66
C PRO A 3 -39.63 -3.22 19.53
N SER A 4 -38.76 -2.24 19.79
CA SER A 4 -37.64 -1.94 18.88
C SER A 4 -36.48 -2.90 19.17
N GLY A 5 -36.77 -4.20 19.01
CA GLY A 5 -35.77 -5.26 18.90
C GLY A 5 -35.09 -5.18 17.53
N ILE A 6 -34.29 -4.14 17.30
CA ILE A 6 -33.20 -4.23 16.33
C ILE A 6 -31.97 -4.48 17.18
N PHE A 7 -31.44 -5.69 17.11
CA PHE A 7 -30.16 -6.05 17.71
C PHE A 7 -29.11 -5.02 17.29
N LYS A 8 -28.88 -3.98 18.10
CA LYS A 8 -27.63 -3.24 18.06
C LYS A 8 -26.59 -4.25 18.54
N LEU A 9 -25.97 -4.95 17.60
CA LEU A 9 -24.75 -5.69 17.84
C LEU A 9 -23.73 -4.65 18.33
N ASP A 10 -23.63 -4.52 19.65
CA ASP A 10 -22.73 -3.59 20.32
C ASP A 10 -21.31 -4.18 20.29
N LEU A 11 -20.77 -4.25 19.09
CA LEU A 11 -19.47 -4.84 18.83
C LEU A 11 -18.38 -3.86 19.22
N SER A 12 -17.43 -4.33 20.01
CA SER A 12 -16.21 -3.58 20.29
C SER A 12 -15.44 -3.28 18.99
N LYS A 13 -14.66 -2.19 18.96
CA LYS A 13 -13.84 -1.82 17.79
C LYS A 13 -12.94 -2.98 17.32
N ARG A 14 -12.37 -3.74 18.26
CA ARG A 14 -11.52 -4.90 17.95
C ARG A 14 -12.31 -6.03 17.29
N GLN A 15 -13.54 -6.31 17.76
CA GLN A 15 -14.41 -7.30 17.12
C GLN A 15 -14.80 -6.86 15.70
N LYS A 16 -15.08 -5.57 15.48
CA LYS A 16 -15.33 -5.03 14.13
C LYS A 16 -14.15 -5.26 13.19
N PHE A 17 -12.91 -5.07 13.66
CA PHE A 17 -11.71 -5.37 12.87
C PHE A 17 -11.58 -6.85 12.55
N VAL A 18 -11.75 -7.74 13.53
CA VAL A 18 -11.66 -9.19 13.31
C VAL A 18 -12.73 -9.67 12.32
N LEU A 19 -13.97 -9.17 12.46
CA LEU A 19 -15.04 -9.48 11.52
C LEU A 19 -14.74 -8.97 10.10
N GLY A 20 -14.25 -7.74 9.96
CA GLY A 20 -13.84 -7.22 8.66
C GLY A 20 -12.72 -8.05 8.02
N VAL A 21 -11.67 -8.38 8.78
CA VAL A 21 -10.53 -9.17 8.31
C VAL A 21 -10.96 -10.58 7.89
N THR A 22 -11.79 -11.26 8.69
CA THR A 22 -12.27 -12.61 8.37
C THR A 22 -13.14 -12.62 7.12
N LEU A 23 -14.08 -11.68 6.97
CA LEU A 23 -14.91 -11.54 5.78
C LEU A 23 -14.09 -11.21 4.52
N LEU A 24 -13.15 -10.27 4.61
CA LEU A 24 -12.30 -9.90 3.48
C LEU A 24 -11.38 -11.05 3.08
N SER A 25 -10.81 -11.78 4.04
CA SER A 25 -9.93 -12.92 3.78
C SER A 25 -10.68 -14.08 3.14
N ALA A 26 -11.91 -14.35 3.60
CA ALA A 26 -12.81 -15.29 2.93
C ALA A 26 -13.14 -14.83 1.51
N GLY A 27 -13.38 -13.53 1.31
CA GLY A 27 -13.62 -12.94 -0.01
C GLY A 27 -12.46 -13.14 -0.98
N ILE A 28 -11.21 -12.88 -0.55
CA ILE A 28 -10.02 -13.15 -1.38
C ILE A 28 -9.88 -14.65 -1.67
N PHE A 29 -10.08 -15.51 -0.68
CA PHE A 29 -9.98 -16.96 -0.89
C PHE A 29 -11.02 -17.45 -1.92
N LEU A 30 -12.26 -16.96 -1.82
CA LEU A 30 -13.33 -17.27 -2.78
C LEU A 30 -13.08 -16.69 -4.18
N SER A 31 -12.28 -15.63 -4.30
CA SER A 31 -11.91 -15.07 -5.61
C SER A 31 -11.13 -16.05 -6.49
N GLU A 32 -10.57 -17.12 -5.90
CA GLU A 32 -9.87 -18.20 -6.62
C GLU A 32 -10.73 -18.89 -7.67
N PHE A 33 -12.04 -19.00 -7.42
CA PHE A 33 -12.97 -19.68 -8.33
C PHE A 33 -13.37 -18.80 -9.52
N LEU A 34 -12.91 -17.55 -9.57
CA LEU A 34 -13.20 -16.60 -10.63
C LEU A 34 -12.03 -16.49 -11.60
N SER A 35 -12.33 -16.21 -12.85
CA SER A 35 -11.31 -16.05 -13.89
C SER A 35 -11.62 -14.86 -14.80
N GLY A 36 -10.58 -14.38 -15.49
CA GLY A 36 -10.67 -13.28 -16.44
C GLY A 36 -11.06 -11.94 -15.78
N VAL A 37 -11.96 -11.21 -16.43
CA VAL A 37 -12.34 -9.83 -16.04
C VAL A 37 -13.06 -9.79 -14.69
N ALA A 38 -13.75 -10.88 -14.30
CA ALA A 38 -14.46 -10.97 -13.02
C ALA A 38 -13.53 -10.74 -11.81
N VAL A 39 -12.26 -11.15 -11.93
CA VAL A 39 -11.23 -10.94 -10.90
C VAL A 39 -11.04 -9.45 -10.62
N ILE A 40 -11.00 -8.62 -11.66
CA ILE A 40 -10.77 -7.17 -11.52
C ILE A 40 -11.96 -6.53 -10.77
N PHE A 41 -13.18 -6.92 -11.13
CA PHE A 41 -14.39 -6.43 -10.45
C PHE A 41 -14.43 -6.86 -8.98
N VAL A 42 -14.12 -8.13 -8.68
CA VAL A 42 -14.07 -8.61 -7.30
C VAL A 42 -12.96 -7.93 -6.50
N ALA A 43 -11.79 -7.72 -7.08
CA ALA A 43 -10.72 -6.97 -6.44
C ALA A 43 -11.15 -5.54 -6.08
N LEU A 44 -11.85 -4.85 -6.98
CA LEU A 44 -12.41 -3.52 -6.70
C LEU A 44 -13.47 -3.56 -5.60
N ILE A 45 -14.41 -4.51 -5.66
CA ILE A 45 -15.46 -4.68 -4.65
C ILE A 45 -14.85 -4.93 -3.27
N LEU A 46 -13.90 -5.86 -3.15
CA LEU A 46 -13.22 -6.16 -1.88
C LEU A 46 -12.43 -4.96 -1.36
N SER A 47 -11.81 -4.18 -2.25
CA SER A 47 -11.08 -2.97 -1.87
C SER A 47 -12.02 -1.89 -1.32
N ILE A 48 -13.19 -1.70 -1.96
CA ILE A 48 -14.23 -0.79 -1.47
C ILE A 48 -14.79 -1.29 -0.12
N LEU A 49 -15.08 -2.59 0.00
CA LEU A 49 -15.53 -3.19 1.26
C LEU A 49 -14.52 -3.00 2.39
N THR A 50 -13.22 -3.04 2.07
CA THR A 50 -12.14 -2.78 3.05
C THR A 50 -12.25 -1.37 3.62
N VAL A 51 -12.47 -0.37 2.76
CA VAL A 51 -12.67 1.02 3.16
C VAL A 51 -13.96 1.16 3.98
N ILE A 52 -15.06 0.51 3.57
CA ILE A 52 -16.34 0.55 4.28
C ILE A 52 -16.18 -0.03 5.70
N PHE A 53 -15.56 -1.20 5.85
CA PHE A 53 -15.34 -1.80 7.17
C PHE A 53 -14.45 -0.93 8.06
N LEU A 54 -13.39 -0.36 7.50
CA LEU A 54 -12.52 0.56 8.24
C LEU A 54 -13.27 1.82 8.67
N PHE A 55 -14.05 2.42 7.77
CA PHE A 55 -14.88 3.59 8.06
C PHE A 55 -15.90 3.30 9.17
N LEU A 56 -16.62 2.17 9.09
CA LEU A 56 -17.59 1.77 10.12
C LEU A 56 -16.94 1.54 11.49
N ALA A 57 -15.69 1.09 11.50
CA ALA A 57 -14.94 0.87 12.73
C ALA A 57 -14.34 2.15 13.32
N LEU A 58 -13.97 3.13 12.49
CA LEU A 58 -13.33 4.38 12.89
C LEU A 58 -14.25 5.61 12.89
N LYS A 59 -15.52 5.48 12.54
CA LYS A 59 -16.48 6.60 12.41
C LYS A 59 -16.50 7.55 13.60
N GLU A 60 -16.27 7.03 14.81
CA GLU A 60 -16.25 7.82 16.05
C GLU A 60 -14.96 8.63 16.20
N ASP A 61 -13.82 8.10 15.75
CA ASP A 61 -12.49 8.72 15.91
C ASP A 61 -12.19 9.74 14.80
N ILE A 62 -12.97 9.74 13.72
CA ILE A 62 -12.70 10.46 12.46
C ILE A 62 -13.51 11.77 12.33
N LYS A 63 -14.55 11.98 13.13
CA LYS A 63 -15.59 13.01 12.89
C LYS A 63 -15.10 14.44 12.66
N ASP A 64 -13.98 14.82 13.25
CA ASP A 64 -13.54 16.22 13.30
C ASP A 64 -12.14 16.47 12.69
N THR A 65 -11.63 15.56 11.84
CA THR A 65 -10.25 15.66 11.31
C THR A 65 -10.15 15.32 9.82
N PHE A 66 -9.12 15.83 9.14
CA PHE A 66 -8.84 15.50 7.75
C PHE A 66 -8.45 14.02 7.62
N PHE A 67 -9.39 13.18 7.17
CA PHE A 67 -9.26 11.72 7.26
C PHE A 67 -9.08 11.00 5.93
N TYR A 68 -9.26 11.68 4.79
CA TYR A 68 -9.26 11.02 3.48
C TYR A 68 -8.01 10.16 3.18
N PRO A 69 -6.78 10.58 3.51
CA PRO A 69 -5.59 9.78 3.25
C PRO A 69 -5.54 8.43 3.99
N ILE A 70 -6.23 8.32 5.13
CA ILE A 70 -6.30 7.10 5.96
C ILE A 70 -6.84 5.90 5.16
N PHE A 71 -7.71 6.17 4.18
CA PHE A 71 -8.38 5.13 3.39
C PHE A 71 -7.61 4.67 2.15
N ILE A 72 -6.61 5.43 1.69
CA ILE A 72 -5.88 5.16 0.45
C ILE A 72 -5.11 3.84 0.55
N LEU A 73 -4.30 3.66 1.60
CA LEU A 73 -3.50 2.45 1.78
C LEU A 73 -4.34 1.18 2.02
N PRO A 74 -5.38 1.16 2.88
CA PRO A 74 -6.26 0.00 3.00
C PRO A 74 -6.89 -0.43 1.66
N PHE A 75 -7.33 0.56 0.86
CA PHE A 75 -7.88 0.30 -0.47
C PHE A 75 -6.85 -0.36 -1.38
N LEU A 76 -5.68 0.26 -1.52
CA LEU A 76 -4.61 -0.24 -2.39
C LEU A 76 -4.02 -1.57 -1.91
N PHE A 77 -4.00 -1.80 -0.59
CA PHE A 77 -3.56 -3.06 0.00
C PHE A 77 -4.45 -4.22 -0.45
N THR A 78 -5.77 -4.11 -0.25
CA THR A 78 -6.70 -5.15 -0.70
C THR A 78 -6.72 -5.29 -2.22
N LEU A 79 -6.60 -4.18 -2.95
CA LEU A 79 -6.53 -4.22 -4.41
C LEU A 79 -5.31 -5.01 -4.88
N SER A 80 -4.14 -4.72 -4.30
CA SER A 80 -2.88 -5.36 -4.65
C SER A 80 -2.91 -6.87 -4.38
N PHE A 81 -3.36 -7.30 -3.20
CA PHE A 81 -3.45 -8.72 -2.87
C PHE A 81 -4.50 -9.43 -3.72
N SER A 82 -5.67 -8.82 -3.94
CA SER A 82 -6.76 -9.45 -4.72
C SER A 82 -6.36 -9.64 -6.19
N LEU A 83 -5.69 -8.65 -6.78
CA LEU A 83 -5.19 -8.73 -8.15
C LEU A 83 -3.98 -9.66 -8.28
N PHE A 84 -3.13 -9.74 -7.25
CA PHE A 84 -1.94 -10.60 -7.25
C PHE A 84 -2.28 -12.07 -6.98
N TYR A 85 -3.34 -12.33 -6.22
CA TYR A 85 -3.80 -13.66 -5.83
C TYR A 85 -3.88 -14.67 -6.99
N PRO A 86 -4.48 -14.36 -8.16
CA PRO A 86 -4.54 -15.28 -9.30
C PRO A 86 -3.20 -15.47 -10.05
N LEU A 87 -2.23 -14.55 -9.93
CA LEU A 87 -0.92 -14.72 -10.58
C LEU A 87 -0.07 -15.81 -9.91
N ILE A 88 -0.39 -16.18 -8.67
CA ILE A 88 0.33 -17.21 -7.92
C ILE A 88 -0.20 -18.61 -8.29
N PRO A 89 0.69 -19.62 -8.41
CA PRO A 89 0.31 -21.01 -8.70
C PRO A 89 -0.83 -21.52 -7.81
N ALA A 90 -1.73 -22.32 -8.40
CA ALA A 90 -2.91 -22.90 -7.75
C ALA A 90 -2.57 -24.07 -6.79
N ARG A 91 -1.53 -23.91 -5.98
CA ARG A 91 -1.19 -24.82 -4.90
C ARG A 91 -1.92 -24.40 -3.64
N PHE A 92 -2.72 -25.30 -3.09
CA PHE A 92 -3.54 -25.04 -1.91
C PHE A 92 -2.74 -24.45 -0.73
N LEU A 93 -1.54 -24.97 -0.46
CA LEU A 93 -0.67 -24.47 0.60
C LEU A 93 -0.21 -23.02 0.37
N THR A 94 0.14 -22.67 -0.88
CA THR A 94 0.56 -21.32 -1.24
C THR A 94 -0.61 -20.32 -1.11
N LYS A 95 -1.82 -20.76 -1.46
CA LYS A 95 -3.05 -19.96 -1.33
C LYS A 95 -3.41 -19.71 0.13
N ILE A 96 -3.36 -20.73 0.99
CA ILE A 96 -3.54 -20.56 2.44
C ILE A 96 -2.49 -19.61 3.01
N ALA A 97 -1.23 -19.77 2.65
CA ALA A 97 -0.16 -18.92 3.13
C ALA A 97 -0.38 -17.45 2.72
N LEU A 98 -0.78 -17.21 1.47
CA LEU A 98 -1.05 -15.87 0.95
C LEU A 98 -2.28 -15.24 1.59
N THR A 99 -3.37 -15.99 1.78
CA THR A 99 -4.58 -15.53 2.48
C THR A 99 -4.29 -15.22 3.95
N SER A 100 -3.44 -16.02 4.60
CA SER A 100 -3.00 -15.76 5.98
C SER A 100 -2.15 -14.48 6.08
N LEU A 101 -1.24 -14.28 5.13
CA LEU A 101 -0.43 -13.06 5.02
C LEU A 101 -1.33 -11.84 4.78
N TYR A 102 -2.32 -11.96 3.90
CA TYR A 102 -3.33 -10.94 3.67
C TYR A 102 -4.12 -10.61 4.95
N ALA A 103 -4.65 -11.62 5.64
CA ALA A 103 -5.42 -11.45 6.87
C ALA A 103 -4.61 -10.70 7.94
N PHE A 104 -3.35 -11.12 8.14
CA PHE A 104 -2.42 -10.46 9.05
C PHE A 104 -2.14 -9.01 8.64
N GLY A 105 -1.92 -8.79 7.34
CA GLY A 105 -1.68 -7.46 6.78
C GLY A 105 -2.86 -6.51 6.97
N VAL A 106 -4.08 -6.92 6.62
CA VAL A 106 -5.29 -6.09 6.81
C VAL A 106 -5.53 -5.79 8.28
N TYR A 107 -5.38 -6.78 9.17
CA TYR A 107 -5.54 -6.54 10.61
C TYR A 107 -4.54 -5.51 11.14
N SER A 108 -3.26 -5.68 10.77
CA SER A 108 -2.19 -4.75 11.13
C SER A 108 -2.46 -3.35 10.57
N LEU A 109 -2.99 -3.28 9.35
CA LEU A 109 -3.36 -2.03 8.68
C LEU A 109 -4.52 -1.34 9.41
N PHE A 110 -5.60 -2.04 9.75
CA PHE A 110 -6.72 -1.49 10.51
C PHE A 110 -6.28 -0.95 11.88
N LEU A 111 -5.44 -1.69 12.59
CA LEU A 111 -4.87 -1.23 13.85
C LEU A 111 -4.00 0.02 13.68
N THR A 112 -3.17 0.04 12.63
CA THR A 112 -2.28 1.16 12.32
C THR A 112 -3.08 2.42 11.97
N GLN A 113 -4.11 2.29 11.12
CA GLN A 113 -4.98 3.41 10.76
C GLN A 113 -5.77 3.95 11.95
N ASN A 114 -6.17 3.07 12.88
CA ASN A 114 -6.77 3.50 14.14
C ASN A 114 -5.80 4.36 14.97
N ILE A 115 -4.55 3.89 15.15
CA ILE A 115 -3.54 4.66 15.89
C ILE A 115 -3.31 6.02 15.23
N LEU A 116 -3.24 6.06 13.90
CA LEU A 116 -3.03 7.29 13.13
C LEU A 116 -4.21 8.25 13.24
N ALA A 117 -5.45 7.74 13.16
CA ALA A 117 -6.67 8.53 13.37
C ALA A 117 -6.69 9.17 14.76
N VAL A 118 -6.44 8.38 15.82
CA VAL A 118 -6.42 8.90 17.20
C VAL A 118 -5.25 9.86 17.42
N SER A 119 -4.12 9.63 16.74
CA SER A 119 -2.93 10.50 16.86
C SER A 119 -3.10 11.91 16.30
N ALA A 120 -4.08 12.09 15.41
CA ALA A 120 -4.37 13.39 14.82
C ALA A 120 -5.07 14.33 15.81
N ILE A 121 -5.73 13.79 16.83
CA ILE A 121 -6.39 14.55 17.90
C ILE A 121 -5.45 14.76 19.08
N ARG A 122 -4.66 13.73 19.44
CA ARG A 122 -3.75 13.75 20.60
C ARG A 122 -2.44 13.06 20.30
N THR A 123 -1.35 13.51 20.90
CA THR A 123 -0.06 12.84 20.77
C THR A 123 -0.07 11.48 21.50
N ILE A 124 0.42 10.43 20.84
CA ILE A 124 0.49 9.06 21.40
C ILE A 124 1.86 8.47 21.10
N ASN A 125 2.47 7.81 22.09
CA ASN A 125 3.79 7.18 21.95
C ASN A 125 3.85 6.11 20.84
N LEU A 126 2.73 5.45 20.56
CA LEU A 126 2.61 4.40 19.53
C LEU A 126 2.64 4.94 18.10
N LEU A 127 2.61 6.27 17.89
CA LEU A 127 2.63 6.89 16.57
C LEU A 127 3.87 6.51 15.75
N ARG A 128 5.04 6.45 16.38
CA ARG A 128 6.29 6.09 15.69
C ARG A 128 6.21 4.68 15.10
N SER A 129 5.72 3.72 15.88
CA SER A 129 5.56 2.33 15.42
C SER A 129 4.52 2.23 14.32
N ALA A 130 3.40 2.95 14.43
CA ALA A 130 2.37 2.99 13.40
C ALA A 130 2.90 3.52 12.05
N ARG A 131 3.72 4.59 12.06
CA ARG A 131 4.36 5.12 10.85
C ARG A 131 5.28 4.10 10.17
N ILE A 132 6.10 3.38 10.95
CA ILE A 132 7.00 2.35 10.42
C ILE A 132 6.20 1.21 9.79
N VAL A 133 5.19 0.68 10.49
CA VAL A 133 4.34 -0.40 9.96
C VAL A 133 3.61 0.04 8.71
N SER A 134 3.05 1.25 8.69
CA SER A 134 2.39 1.78 7.50
C SER A 134 3.36 1.89 6.33
N PHE A 135 4.57 2.39 6.53
CA PHE A 135 5.56 2.52 5.47
C PHE A 135 6.01 1.17 4.91
N VAL A 136 6.22 0.16 5.78
CA VAL A 136 6.51 -1.21 5.34
C VAL A 136 5.38 -1.77 4.48
N LEU A 137 4.12 -1.57 4.88
CA LEU A 137 2.97 -1.97 4.08
C LEU A 137 2.90 -1.21 2.75
N THR A 138 3.21 0.09 2.72
CA THR A 138 3.27 0.90 1.50
C THR A 138 4.28 0.32 0.49
N ILE A 139 5.47 -0.07 0.95
CA ILE A 139 6.52 -0.68 0.12
C ILE A 139 6.04 -2.03 -0.44
N ILE A 140 5.41 -2.87 0.38
CA ILE A 140 4.86 -4.17 -0.06
C ILE A 140 3.77 -3.95 -1.13
N VAL A 141 2.87 -3.00 -0.92
CA VAL A 141 1.78 -2.68 -1.87
C VAL A 141 2.34 -2.15 -3.18
N LEU A 142 3.35 -1.27 -3.14
CA LEU A 142 4.02 -0.78 -4.35
C LEU A 142 4.68 -1.92 -5.12
N PHE A 143 5.39 -2.82 -4.43
CA PHE A 143 6.00 -3.99 -5.05
C PHE A 143 4.94 -4.85 -5.77
N LEU A 144 3.84 -5.20 -5.09
CA LEU A 144 2.78 -6.03 -5.66
C LEU A 144 2.09 -5.36 -6.86
N LEU A 145 1.71 -4.08 -6.73
CA LEU A 145 1.01 -3.36 -7.79
C LEU A 145 1.89 -3.13 -9.02
N THR A 146 3.15 -2.73 -8.83
CA THR A 146 4.08 -2.61 -9.96
C THR A 146 4.33 -3.98 -10.62
N ASN A 147 4.37 -5.06 -9.85
CA ASN A 147 4.56 -6.41 -10.39
C ASN A 147 3.39 -6.80 -11.29
N ILE A 148 2.16 -6.49 -10.86
CA ILE A 148 0.96 -6.67 -11.67
C ILE A 148 1.05 -5.83 -12.96
N VAL A 149 1.38 -4.53 -12.85
CA VAL A 149 1.48 -3.63 -14.01
C VAL A 149 2.44 -4.17 -15.07
N PHE A 150 3.64 -4.61 -14.69
CA PHE A 150 4.62 -5.15 -15.63
C PHE A 150 4.27 -6.57 -16.10
N SER A 151 3.61 -7.38 -15.26
CA SER A 151 3.16 -8.73 -15.65
C SER A 151 2.08 -8.68 -16.73
N LEU A 152 1.27 -7.62 -16.76
CA LEU A 152 0.25 -7.39 -17.79
C LEU A 152 0.84 -7.01 -19.16
N ARG A 153 2.15 -6.72 -19.26
CA ARG A 153 2.85 -6.32 -20.50
C ARG A 153 2.09 -5.24 -21.27
N LEU A 154 1.65 -4.21 -20.54
CA LEU A 154 0.88 -3.10 -21.11
C LEU A 154 1.75 -2.28 -22.09
N PRO A 155 1.11 -1.52 -23.01
CA PRO A 155 1.83 -0.61 -23.89
C PRO A 155 2.72 0.38 -23.12
N ILE A 156 3.82 0.78 -23.74
CA ILE A 156 4.87 1.63 -23.13
C ILE A 156 4.35 2.96 -22.57
N TYR A 157 3.23 3.48 -23.09
CA TYR A 157 2.61 4.72 -22.62
C TYR A 157 1.65 4.51 -21.45
N ILE A 158 1.11 3.30 -21.24
CA ILE A 158 0.14 3.02 -20.16
C ILE A 158 0.86 2.69 -18.85
N SER A 159 1.92 1.87 -18.90
CA SER A 159 2.64 1.44 -17.70
C SER A 159 3.16 2.61 -16.86
N PRO A 160 3.80 3.65 -17.43
CA PRO A 160 4.27 4.81 -16.66
C PRO A 160 3.14 5.61 -16.01
N ILE A 161 2.00 5.74 -16.68
CA ILE A 161 0.83 6.43 -16.12
C ILE A 161 0.32 5.67 -14.90
N LEU A 162 0.21 4.35 -14.97
CA LEU A 162 -0.22 3.53 -13.84
C LEU A 162 0.79 3.59 -12.68
N VAL A 163 2.09 3.45 -12.98
CA VAL A 163 3.16 3.57 -11.97
C VAL A 163 3.13 4.95 -11.31
N PHE A 164 2.95 6.02 -12.07
CA PHE A 164 2.78 7.37 -11.55
C PHE A 164 1.60 7.44 -10.58
N THR A 165 0.41 7.00 -10.99
CA THR A 165 -0.80 7.08 -10.15
C THR A 165 -0.64 6.27 -8.86
N ILE A 166 -0.12 5.05 -8.96
CA ILE A 166 0.09 4.16 -7.80
C ILE A 166 1.11 4.79 -6.84
N ALA A 167 2.28 5.20 -7.34
CA ALA A 167 3.34 5.79 -6.53
C ALA A 167 2.89 7.11 -5.89
N PHE A 168 2.15 7.93 -6.63
CA PHE A 168 1.61 9.20 -6.14
C PHE A 168 0.67 8.98 -4.95
N LEU A 169 -0.34 8.11 -5.10
CA LEU A 169 -1.33 7.84 -4.05
C LEU A 169 -0.66 7.26 -2.79
N LEU A 170 0.24 6.30 -2.96
CA LEU A 170 0.98 5.68 -1.86
C LEU A 170 1.90 6.66 -1.15
N ASN A 171 2.63 7.50 -1.89
CA ASN A 171 3.55 8.46 -1.29
C ASN A 171 2.80 9.60 -0.60
N PHE A 172 1.73 10.08 -1.21
CA PHE A 172 0.87 11.12 -0.63
C PHE A 172 0.33 10.68 0.73
N GLN A 173 -0.20 9.45 0.79
CA GLN A 173 -0.67 8.87 2.04
C GLN A 173 0.46 8.68 3.06
N SER A 174 1.63 8.20 2.62
CA SER A 174 2.77 7.97 3.51
C SER A 174 3.28 9.27 4.14
N LEU A 175 3.51 10.30 3.33
CA LEU A 175 4.05 11.59 3.75
C LEU A 175 3.06 12.37 4.62
N TRP A 176 1.77 12.23 4.37
CA TRP A 176 0.72 12.89 5.16
C TRP A 176 0.81 12.54 6.66
N PHE A 177 1.17 11.31 7.04
CA PHE A 177 1.28 10.95 8.47
C PHE A 177 2.41 11.65 9.23
N TYR A 178 3.37 12.24 8.52
CA TYR A 178 4.49 12.96 9.11
C TYR A 178 4.16 14.43 9.33
N SER A 179 3.33 15.01 8.46
CA SER A 179 2.74 16.33 8.60
C SER A 179 1.25 16.18 8.93
N LEU A 180 0.96 15.83 10.18
CA LEU A 180 -0.41 15.83 10.74
C LEU A 180 -1.02 17.25 10.81
N SER A 181 -0.25 18.28 10.47
CA SER A 181 -0.67 19.68 10.32
C SER A 181 -1.05 19.99 8.87
N SER A 182 -2.19 20.66 8.67
CA SER A 182 -2.68 21.08 7.34
C SER A 182 -1.75 22.06 6.60
N GLU A 183 -0.79 22.67 7.30
CA GLU A 183 0.10 23.70 6.75
C GLU A 183 1.08 23.16 5.68
N SER A 184 1.45 21.88 5.71
CA SER A 184 2.44 21.31 4.76
C SER A 184 1.83 20.48 3.64
N ILE A 185 0.50 20.55 3.42
CA ILE A 185 -0.16 19.73 2.38
C ILE A 185 0.37 20.01 0.96
N ARG A 186 0.74 21.27 0.68
CA ARG A 186 1.30 21.68 -0.61
C ARG A 186 2.68 21.06 -0.84
N GLU A 187 3.51 21.02 0.19
CA GLU A 187 4.83 20.39 0.15
C GLU A 187 4.68 18.87 -0.02
N ILE A 188 3.79 18.23 0.74
CA ILE A 188 3.50 16.79 0.58
C ILE A 188 3.06 16.47 -0.84
N PHE A 189 2.15 17.24 -1.42
CA PHE A 189 1.68 17.04 -2.78
C PHE A 189 2.82 17.16 -3.79
N PHE A 190 3.67 18.19 -3.63
CA PHE A 190 4.81 18.42 -4.51
C PHE A 190 5.85 17.29 -4.44
N PHE A 191 6.27 16.88 -3.23
CA PHE A 191 7.21 15.77 -3.07
C PHE A 191 6.62 14.44 -3.56
N SER A 192 5.33 14.20 -3.31
CA SER A 192 4.64 12.99 -3.81
C SER A 192 4.66 12.95 -5.33
N GLY A 193 4.35 14.08 -5.98
CA GLY A 193 4.37 14.23 -7.44
C GLY A 193 5.76 14.06 -8.05
N LEU A 194 6.80 14.63 -7.44
CA LEU A 194 8.18 14.49 -7.92
C LEU A 194 8.66 13.04 -7.85
N ILE A 195 8.42 12.36 -6.72
CA ILE A 195 8.85 10.96 -6.55
C ILE A 195 8.08 10.05 -7.50
N SER A 196 6.77 10.26 -7.67
CA SER A 196 5.97 9.47 -8.60
C SER A 196 6.37 9.72 -10.07
N LEU A 197 6.74 10.95 -10.42
CA LEU A 197 7.25 11.30 -11.75
C LEU A 197 8.58 10.59 -12.03
N CYS A 198 9.52 10.61 -11.08
CA CYS A 198 10.79 9.90 -11.22
C CYS A 198 10.58 8.39 -11.44
N LEU A 199 9.67 7.76 -10.70
CA LEU A 199 9.35 6.34 -10.87
C LEU A 199 8.65 6.05 -12.20
N ALA A 200 7.81 6.96 -12.68
CA ALA A 200 7.16 6.85 -13.98
C ALA A 200 8.18 6.90 -15.12
N GLU A 201 9.12 7.85 -15.08
CA GLU A 201 10.21 7.96 -16.06
C GLU A 201 11.08 6.69 -16.07
N LEU A 202 11.47 6.21 -14.88
CA LEU A 202 12.21 4.96 -14.77
C LEU A 202 11.41 3.79 -15.34
N SER A 203 10.10 3.70 -15.05
CA SER A 203 9.26 2.63 -15.59
C SER A 203 9.18 2.63 -17.12
N LEU A 204 9.27 3.80 -17.77
CA LEU A 204 9.31 3.91 -19.23
C LEU A 204 10.56 3.22 -19.78
N ILE A 205 11.72 3.52 -19.17
CA ILE A 205 13.01 2.89 -19.52
C ILE A 205 12.93 1.37 -19.29
N LEU A 206 12.37 0.93 -18.16
CA LEU A 206 12.25 -0.49 -17.83
C LEU A 206 11.35 -1.27 -18.81
N ASN A 207 10.30 -0.65 -19.35
CA ASN A 207 9.45 -1.31 -20.34
C ASN A 207 10.19 -1.64 -21.65
N MET A 208 11.30 -0.95 -21.95
CA MET A 208 12.12 -1.25 -23.13
C MET A 208 13.08 -2.42 -22.90
N TRP A 209 13.34 -2.77 -21.63
CA TRP A 209 14.22 -3.86 -21.27
C TRP A 209 13.44 -5.20 -21.29
N PRO A 210 14.03 -6.33 -21.71
CA PRO A 210 13.40 -7.65 -21.58
C PRO A 210 13.78 -8.38 -20.27
N ILE A 211 13.35 -7.86 -19.12
CA ILE A 211 13.56 -8.46 -17.78
C ILE A 211 12.21 -8.91 -17.19
N ASN A 212 12.25 -9.85 -16.24
CA ASN A 212 11.07 -10.29 -15.50
C ASN A 212 10.44 -9.16 -14.66
N ALA A 213 9.11 -9.12 -14.64
CA ALA A 213 8.32 -8.13 -13.89
C ALA A 213 8.72 -8.01 -12.41
N SER A 214 9.08 -9.12 -11.77
CA SER A 214 9.50 -9.12 -10.35
C SER A 214 10.77 -8.30 -10.11
N ILE A 215 11.72 -8.31 -11.05
CA ILE A 215 12.97 -7.55 -10.93
C ILE A 215 12.68 -6.05 -11.11
N TYR A 216 11.80 -5.67 -12.04
CA TYR A 216 11.33 -4.29 -12.18
C TYR A 216 10.69 -3.77 -10.90
N SER A 217 9.84 -4.57 -10.27
CA SER A 217 9.17 -4.21 -9.03
C SER A 217 10.15 -4.02 -7.88
N ILE A 218 11.14 -4.92 -7.73
CA ILE A 218 12.19 -4.78 -6.71
C ILE A 218 12.97 -3.49 -6.93
N PHE A 219 13.37 -3.21 -8.18
CA PHE A 219 14.12 -2.02 -8.52
C PHE A 219 13.33 -0.74 -8.21
N LEU A 220 12.11 -0.59 -8.74
CA LEU A 220 11.29 0.59 -8.51
C LEU A 220 10.93 0.77 -7.03
N THR A 221 10.69 -0.33 -6.32
CA THR A 221 10.37 -0.30 -4.88
C THR A 221 11.59 0.11 -4.06
N GLY A 222 12.79 -0.31 -4.44
CA GLY A 222 14.05 0.15 -3.84
C GLY A 222 14.28 1.65 -4.04
N ILE A 223 14.03 2.15 -5.26
CA ILE A 223 14.10 3.58 -5.56
C ILE A 223 13.04 4.38 -4.79
N PHE A 224 11.80 3.89 -4.73
CA PHE A 224 10.74 4.50 -3.93
C PHE A 224 11.11 4.55 -2.45
N TYR A 225 11.62 3.44 -1.90
CA TYR A 225 12.08 3.38 -0.50
C TYR A 225 13.15 4.43 -0.24
N ALA A 226 14.14 4.55 -1.12
CA ALA A 226 15.22 5.52 -0.98
C ALA A 226 14.68 6.96 -0.98
N TYR A 227 13.89 7.34 -1.98
CA TYR A 227 13.39 8.71 -2.08
C TYR A 227 12.36 9.05 -1.00
N SER A 228 11.33 8.21 -0.83
CA SER A 228 10.28 8.43 0.17
C SER A 228 10.84 8.41 1.59
N GLY A 229 11.73 7.45 1.89
CA GLY A 229 12.44 7.36 3.17
C GLY A 229 13.32 8.59 3.45
N LEU A 230 13.99 9.13 2.43
CA LEU A 230 14.76 10.36 2.57
C LEU A 230 13.87 11.57 2.85
N THR A 231 12.73 11.68 2.16
CA THR A 231 11.74 12.73 2.42
C THR A 231 11.17 12.60 3.84
N HIS A 232 10.89 11.39 4.32
CA HIS A 232 10.49 11.14 5.70
C HIS A 232 11.56 11.63 6.69
N ALA A 233 12.82 11.28 6.48
CA ALA A 233 13.93 11.70 7.34
C ALA A 233 14.14 13.23 7.32
N TRP A 234 13.93 13.87 6.17
CA TRP A 234 13.96 15.33 6.03
C TRP A 234 12.82 16.00 6.81
N LEU A 235 11.58 15.51 6.67
CA LEU A 235 10.42 16.01 7.42
C LEU A 235 10.57 15.83 8.94
N GLU A 236 11.20 14.74 9.38
CA GLU A 236 11.50 14.54 10.81
C GLU A 236 12.70 15.34 11.32
N LYS A 237 13.36 16.14 10.46
CA LYS A 237 14.61 16.87 10.77
C LYS A 237 15.72 15.96 11.30
N ARG A 238 15.78 14.73 10.79
CA ARG A 238 16.75 13.68 11.16
C ARG A 238 17.68 13.32 10.01
N LEU A 239 17.85 14.24 9.07
CA LEU A 239 18.69 14.03 7.91
C LEU A 239 20.18 14.18 8.30
N PHE A 240 20.75 13.10 8.82
CA PHE A 240 22.19 13.02 9.10
C PHE A 240 22.93 12.35 7.94
N ARG A 241 24.23 12.62 7.81
CA ARG A 241 25.08 11.99 6.78
C ARG A 241 25.03 10.46 6.82
N GLY A 242 24.94 9.85 8.00
CA GLY A 242 24.80 8.39 8.14
C GLY A 242 23.51 7.86 7.49
N VAL A 243 22.38 8.51 7.78
CA VAL A 243 21.06 8.14 7.23
C VAL A 243 21.04 8.28 5.70
N LEU A 244 21.68 9.32 5.16
CA LEU A 244 21.84 9.49 3.71
C LEU A 244 22.54 8.29 3.06
N TRP A 245 23.63 7.82 3.67
CA TRP A 245 24.38 6.68 3.14
C TRP A 245 23.57 5.38 3.17
N GLU A 246 22.75 5.14 4.18
CA GLU A 246 21.87 3.95 4.24
C GLU A 246 20.93 3.89 3.02
N TYR A 247 20.29 5.02 2.67
CA TYR A 247 19.40 5.07 1.51
C TYR A 247 20.14 4.97 0.17
N VAL A 248 21.33 5.59 0.07
CA VAL A 248 22.19 5.48 -1.12
C VAL A 248 22.59 4.02 -1.35
N TRP A 249 22.96 3.29 -0.30
CA TRP A 249 23.31 1.87 -0.41
C TRP A 249 22.14 1.01 -0.89
N VAL A 250 20.92 1.27 -0.42
CA VAL A 250 19.73 0.53 -0.89
C VAL A 250 19.44 0.83 -2.37
N GLY A 251 19.55 2.09 -2.80
CA GLY A 251 19.42 2.45 -4.21
C GLY A 251 20.49 1.80 -5.09
N PHE A 252 21.75 1.79 -4.62
CA PHE A 252 22.85 1.12 -5.31
C PHE A 252 22.62 -0.39 -5.42
N LEU A 253 22.19 -1.05 -4.35
CA LEU A 253 21.86 -2.47 -4.36
C LEU A 253 20.72 -2.79 -5.33
N ALA A 254 19.69 -1.94 -5.40
CA ALA A 254 18.61 -2.08 -6.36
C ALA A 254 19.11 -2.03 -7.82
N ILE A 255 20.01 -1.08 -8.13
CA ILE A 255 20.66 -0.99 -9.45
C ILE A 255 21.48 -2.26 -9.74
N LEU A 256 22.27 -2.74 -8.78
CA LEU A 256 23.06 -3.96 -8.95
C LEU A 256 22.17 -5.16 -9.26
N ILE A 257 21.09 -5.37 -8.51
CA ILE A 257 20.14 -6.47 -8.77
C ILE A 257 19.60 -6.37 -10.21
N LEU A 258 19.24 -5.17 -10.66
CA LEU A 258 18.76 -4.97 -12.02
C LEU A 258 19.82 -5.33 -13.07
N VAL A 259 21.07 -4.93 -12.88
CA VAL A 259 22.15 -5.18 -13.83
C VAL A 259 22.55 -6.66 -13.85
N PHE A 260 22.63 -7.32 -12.69
CA PHE A 260 23.03 -8.73 -12.58
C PHE A 260 21.99 -9.70 -13.15
N PHE A 261 20.71 -9.42 -12.93
CA PHE A 261 19.63 -10.25 -13.46
C PHE A 261 19.10 -9.78 -14.81
N SER A 262 19.68 -8.71 -15.36
CA SER A 262 19.52 -8.36 -16.76
C SER A 262 20.24 -9.39 -17.62
N ASN A 263 19.48 -10.18 -18.36
CA ASN A 263 20.02 -10.98 -19.45
C ASN A 263 20.36 -10.03 -20.61
N TRP A 264 21.59 -9.53 -20.60
CA TRP A 264 22.21 -8.95 -21.79
C TRP A 264 22.50 -10.10 -22.74
N GLY A 265 21.59 -10.35 -23.67
CA GLY A 265 21.68 -11.48 -24.60
C GLY A 265 23.07 -11.63 -25.21
N LEU A 266 23.77 -12.68 -24.79
CA LEU A 266 24.46 -13.61 -25.66
C LEU A 266 23.60 -14.88 -25.71
#